data_AF-G1PMU0-F1
#
_entry.id   AF-G1PMU0-F1
#
_cell.length_a   1.000
_cell.length_b   1.000
_cell.length_c   1.000
_cell.angle_alpha   90.00
_cell.angle_beta   90.00
_cell.angle_gamma   90.00
#
_symmetry.space_group_name_H-M   'P 1'
#
loop_
_entity.id
_entity.type
_entity.pdbx_description
1 polymer ?
#
loop_
_entity_poly.entity_id
_entity_poly.type
_entity_poly.pdbx_seq_one_letter_code
_entity_poly.pdbx_strand_id
1 'polypeptide(L)'
;MLAEDIDGVQQKFATFLNFKNLKTCLKEAILLDYYVSGFLWARGMDFSVLQYSKFMTLLDVLLHNLRALHMSLKDSLQWLGEVMAEIGPAHLQKHKKWSIFDIKQANAITDYLKISLFQHYKLYEFLFYSTREEIVIGAEDQRPLTKKKFKEDLITVCKSKGL
;
A
#
# COMPACT_ATOMS: atom_id res chain seq x y z
N MET A 1 -1.33 26.18 -6.97
CA MET A 1 -2.10 25.19 -6.21
C MET A 1 -1.20 24.72 -5.07
N LEU A 2 -1.55 24.99 -3.81
CA LEU A 2 -0.68 24.77 -2.66
C LEU A 2 -0.32 23.29 -2.55
N ALA A 3 0.96 22.96 -2.75
CA ALA A 3 1.48 21.65 -2.44
C ALA A 3 1.17 21.38 -0.96
N GLU A 4 0.43 20.32 -0.67
CA GLU A 4 0.23 19.92 0.71
C GLU A 4 1.58 19.54 1.30
N ASP A 5 1.90 20.20 2.41
CA ASP A 5 3.03 19.87 3.26
C ASP A 5 2.90 18.43 3.78
N ILE A 6 4.04 17.80 4.05
CA ILE A 6 4.15 16.38 4.45
C ILE A 6 3.24 16.09 5.64
N ASP A 7 3.17 17.01 6.59
CA ASP A 7 2.32 16.91 7.79
C ASP A 7 0.82 16.80 7.43
N GLY A 8 0.38 17.53 6.41
CA GLY A 8 -1.00 17.49 5.94
C GLY A 8 -1.36 16.17 5.29
N VAL A 9 -0.44 15.58 4.51
CA VAL A 9 -0.61 14.25 3.91
C VAL A 9 -0.69 13.19 5.00
N GLN A 10 0.22 13.23 5.96
CA GLN A 10 0.28 12.29 7.07
C GLN A 10 -1.01 12.30 7.90
N GLN A 11 -1.53 13.48 8.27
CA GLN A 11 -2.75 13.59 9.07
C GLN A 11 -3.99 13.02 8.34
N LYS A 12 -4.07 13.22 7.02
CA LYS A 12 -5.15 12.66 6.20
C LYS A 12 -5.12 11.14 6.17
N PHE A 13 -3.95 10.55 5.91
CA PHE A 13 -3.81 9.09 5.91
C PHE A 13 -4.09 8.50 7.30
N ALA A 14 -3.61 9.14 8.36
CA ALA A 14 -3.90 8.70 9.73
C ALA A 14 -5.41 8.67 10.02
N THR A 15 -6.12 9.72 9.61
CA THR A 15 -7.58 9.82 9.78
C THR A 15 -8.31 8.80 8.91
N PHE A 16 -7.91 8.67 7.66
CA PHE A 16 -8.49 7.73 6.70
C PHE A 16 -8.33 6.27 7.13
N LEU A 17 -7.15 5.90 7.62
CA LEU A 17 -6.84 4.57 8.15
C LEU A 17 -7.42 4.34 9.56
N ASN A 18 -8.01 5.39 10.17
CA ASN A 18 -8.54 5.38 11.54
C ASN A 18 -7.48 4.97 12.59
N PHE A 19 -6.25 5.46 12.41
CA PHE A 19 -5.16 5.28 13.36
C PHE A 19 -5.26 6.33 14.46
N LYS A 20 -5.29 5.89 15.72
CA LYS A 20 -5.53 6.74 16.90
C LYS A 20 -4.33 6.77 17.84
N ASN A 21 -3.45 5.79 17.74
CA ASN A 21 -2.39 5.51 18.70
C ASN A 21 -1.01 5.66 18.05
N LEU A 22 -0.83 6.57 17.09
CA LEU A 22 0.44 6.70 16.35
C LEU A 22 1.68 6.92 17.25
N LYS A 23 1.52 7.54 18.42
CA LYS A 23 2.62 7.77 19.37
C LYS A 23 3.01 6.52 20.18
N THR A 24 2.13 5.53 20.29
CA THR A 24 2.28 4.37 21.20
C THR A 24 2.15 3.02 20.48
N CYS A 25 1.59 3.00 19.28
CA CYS A 25 1.40 1.82 18.46
C CYS A 25 2.37 1.83 17.28
N LEU A 26 3.51 1.14 17.45
CA LEU A 26 4.52 0.96 16.40
C LEU A 26 3.92 0.43 15.09
N LYS A 27 2.90 -0.44 15.17
CA LYS A 27 2.19 -0.96 14.00
C LYS A 27 1.45 0.12 13.24
N GLU A 28 0.67 0.97 13.91
CA GLU A 28 0.00 2.08 13.23
C GLU A 28 1.01 3.06 12.63
N ALA A 29 2.11 3.35 13.32
CA ALA A 29 3.17 4.23 12.82
C ALA A 29 3.83 3.68 11.54
N ILE A 30 4.25 2.42 11.54
CA ILE A 30 4.88 1.79 10.36
C ILE A 30 3.90 1.70 9.19
N LEU A 31 2.63 1.37 9.45
CA LEU A 31 1.62 1.30 8.40
C LEU A 31 1.33 2.69 7.82
N LEU A 32 1.29 3.73 8.64
CA LEU A 32 1.12 5.10 8.17
C LEU A 32 2.30 5.51 7.29
N ASP A 33 3.53 5.27 7.75
CA ASP A 33 4.75 5.56 6.99
C ASP A 33 4.76 4.87 5.63
N TYR A 34 4.35 3.59 5.57
CA TYR A 34 4.24 2.83 4.32
C TYR A 34 3.32 3.49 3.29
N TYR A 35 2.10 3.89 3.70
CA TYR A 35 1.13 4.51 2.78
C TYR A 35 1.51 5.95 2.42
N VAL A 36 2.04 6.73 3.37
CA VAL A 36 2.48 8.12 3.12
C VAL A 36 3.67 8.13 2.17
N SER A 37 4.69 7.31 2.43
CA SER A 37 5.87 7.18 1.56
C SER A 37 5.47 6.72 0.15
N GLY A 38 4.57 5.75 0.05
CA GLY A 38 4.02 5.30 -1.24
C GLY A 38 3.33 6.43 -1.99
N PHE A 39 2.44 7.15 -1.32
CA PHE A 39 1.73 8.28 -1.92
C PHE A 39 2.68 9.38 -2.40
N LEU A 40 3.65 9.77 -1.57
CA LEU A 40 4.63 10.81 -1.90
C LEU A 40 5.54 10.38 -3.06
N TRP A 41 5.95 9.12 -3.10
CA TRP A 41 6.72 8.57 -4.21
C TRP A 41 5.92 8.59 -5.52
N ALA A 42 4.68 8.10 -5.50
CA ALA A 42 3.80 8.16 -6.67
C ALA A 42 3.55 9.59 -7.13
N ARG A 43 3.57 10.55 -6.18
CA ARG A 43 3.50 11.97 -6.47
C ARG A 43 4.70 12.52 -7.21
N GLY A 44 5.90 12.04 -6.91
CA GLY A 44 7.10 12.37 -7.69
C GLY A 44 7.13 11.73 -9.09
N MET A 45 6.27 10.75 -9.37
CA MET A 45 6.19 10.04 -10.65
C MET A 45 5.16 10.64 -11.63
N ASP A 46 4.48 11.71 -11.24
CA ASP A 46 3.44 12.38 -12.05
C ASP A 46 2.37 11.42 -12.60
N PHE A 47 1.95 10.45 -11.78
CA PHE A 47 0.91 9.50 -12.17
C PHE A 47 -0.43 10.19 -12.46
N SER A 48 -1.18 9.67 -13.43
CA SER A 48 -2.59 10.01 -13.58
C SER A 48 -3.40 9.54 -12.37
N VAL A 49 -4.58 10.10 -12.13
CA VAL A 49 -5.50 9.66 -11.06
C VAL A 49 -5.73 8.14 -11.06
N LEU A 50 -5.88 7.56 -12.25
CA LEU A 50 -6.08 6.12 -12.40
C LEU A 50 -4.82 5.33 -12.02
N GLN A 51 -3.64 5.83 -12.38
CA GLN A 51 -2.35 5.24 -12.01
C GLN A 51 -2.10 5.31 -10.51
N TYR A 52 -2.35 6.46 -9.87
CA TYR A 52 -2.35 6.55 -8.41
C TYR A 52 -3.28 5.51 -7.78
N SER A 53 -4.52 5.43 -8.26
CA SER A 53 -5.50 4.52 -7.69
C SER A 53 -5.05 3.06 -7.76
N LYS A 54 -4.50 2.64 -8.90
CA LYS A 54 -3.96 1.27 -9.01
C LYS A 54 -2.70 1.07 -8.19
N PHE A 55 -1.81 2.05 -8.12
CA PHE A 55 -0.59 1.94 -7.32
C PHE A 55 -0.92 1.83 -5.83
N MET A 56 -1.81 2.67 -5.30
CA MET A 56 -2.26 2.56 -3.90
C MET A 56 -2.99 1.24 -3.63
N THR A 57 -3.73 0.72 -4.61
CA THR A 57 -4.33 -0.61 -4.53
C THR A 57 -3.26 -1.71 -4.50
N LEU A 58 -2.19 -1.59 -5.29
CA LEU A 58 -1.07 -2.53 -5.29
C LEU A 58 -0.39 -2.56 -3.90
N LEU A 59 -0.15 -1.39 -3.30
CA LEU A 59 0.40 -1.30 -1.95
C LEU A 59 -0.50 -2.00 -0.90
N ASP A 60 -1.81 -1.77 -0.98
CA ASP A 60 -2.78 -2.39 -0.07
C ASP A 60 -2.83 -3.92 -0.24
N VAL A 61 -2.84 -4.40 -1.49
CA VAL A 61 -2.86 -5.84 -1.79
C VAL A 61 -1.60 -6.53 -1.31
N LEU A 62 -0.41 -5.96 -1.52
CA LEU A 62 0.85 -6.53 -1.04
C LEU A 62 0.85 -6.68 0.48
N LEU A 63 0.43 -5.63 1.19
CA LEU A 63 0.34 -5.63 2.64
C LEU A 63 -0.73 -6.61 3.15
N HIS A 64 -1.86 -6.72 2.46
CA HIS A 64 -2.92 -7.68 2.75
C HIS A 64 -2.45 -9.12 2.54
N ASN A 65 -1.77 -9.41 1.42
CA ASN A 65 -1.25 -10.74 1.09
C ASN A 65 -0.22 -11.20 2.10
N LEU A 66 0.64 -10.29 2.56
CA LEU A 66 1.45 -10.53 3.73
C LEU A 66 0.52 -10.81 4.91
N ARG A 67 -0.10 -9.80 5.52
CA ARG A 67 -0.87 -9.93 6.77
C ARG A 67 -1.85 -11.10 6.85
N ALA A 68 -2.65 -11.34 5.80
CA ALA A 68 -3.77 -12.28 5.83
C ALA A 68 -3.45 -13.66 5.22
N LEU A 69 -2.53 -13.74 4.26
CA LEU A 69 -2.19 -15.00 3.59
C LEU A 69 -0.84 -15.55 4.01
N HIS A 70 -0.09 -14.82 4.85
CA HIS A 70 1.27 -15.18 5.24
C HIS A 70 2.15 -15.46 4.03
N MET A 71 1.94 -14.70 2.95
CA MET A 71 2.65 -14.89 1.70
C MET A 71 4.15 -14.72 1.93
N SER A 72 4.97 -15.66 1.46
CA SER A 72 6.42 -15.56 1.62
C SER A 72 6.99 -14.45 0.74
N LEU A 73 8.20 -13.95 1.03
CA LEU A 73 8.87 -12.97 0.16
C LEU A 73 9.01 -13.49 -1.28
N LYS A 74 9.33 -14.78 -1.44
CA LYS A 74 9.48 -15.42 -2.75
C LYS A 74 8.16 -15.37 -3.52
N ASP A 75 7.06 -15.75 -2.88
CA ASP A 75 5.75 -15.79 -3.52
C ASP A 75 5.25 -14.37 -3.83
N SER A 76 5.53 -13.40 -2.95
CA SER A 76 5.23 -11.98 -3.17
C SER A 76 5.98 -11.40 -4.37
N LEU A 77 7.26 -11.76 -4.55
CA LEU A 77 8.06 -11.36 -5.72
C LEU A 77 7.52 -12.00 -7.01
N GLN A 78 7.16 -13.29 -6.95
CA GLN A 78 6.56 -13.98 -8.08
C GLN A 78 5.24 -13.33 -8.49
N TRP A 79 4.34 -13.09 -7.52
CA TRP A 79 3.06 -12.44 -7.74
C TRP A 79 3.22 -11.03 -8.35
N LEU A 80 4.18 -10.24 -7.84
CA LEU A 80 4.48 -8.93 -8.42
C LEU A 80 4.96 -9.06 -9.88
N GLY A 81 5.84 -10.03 -10.15
CA GLY A 81 6.33 -10.32 -11.50
C GLY A 81 5.19 -10.66 -12.46
N GLU A 82 4.23 -11.48 -12.03
CA GLU A 82 3.03 -11.82 -12.81
C GLU A 82 2.15 -10.58 -13.09
N VAL A 83 1.89 -9.77 -12.06
CA VAL A 83 1.12 -8.52 -12.18
C VAL A 83 1.79 -7.51 -13.12
N MET A 84 3.12 -7.42 -13.09
CA MET A 84 3.88 -6.53 -13.97
C MET A 84 4.05 -7.10 -15.38
N ALA A 85 4.07 -8.43 -15.56
CA ALA A 85 4.16 -9.08 -16.86
C ALA A 85 2.87 -8.99 -17.70
N GLU A 86 1.71 -8.70 -17.07
CA GLU A 86 0.48 -8.33 -17.79
C GLU A 86 0.63 -7.07 -18.67
N ILE A 87 1.77 -6.37 -18.58
CA ILE A 87 2.15 -5.21 -19.39
C ILE A 87 2.86 -5.63 -20.71
N GLY A 88 3.24 -6.91 -20.88
CA GLY A 88 3.92 -7.47 -22.07
C GLY A 88 3.02 -8.14 -23.12
N PRO A 89 3.55 -8.57 -24.29
CA PRO A 89 2.76 -8.99 -25.46
C PRO A 89 1.81 -10.19 -25.19
N ALA A 90 0.53 -9.85 -25.04
CA ALA A 90 -0.76 -10.51 -25.32
C ALA A 90 -1.00 -12.04 -25.18
N HIS A 91 -0.02 -12.91 -24.96
CA HIS A 91 -0.25 -14.37 -25.05
C HIS A 91 -0.69 -15.07 -23.74
N LEU A 92 -0.78 -14.37 -22.61
CA LEU A 92 -1.11 -14.96 -21.30
C LEU A 92 -2.25 -14.22 -20.57
N GLN A 93 -3.29 -13.85 -21.31
CA GLN A 93 -4.37 -13.00 -20.82
C GLN A 93 -5.46 -13.82 -20.09
N LYS A 94 -5.37 -13.93 -18.75
CA LYS A 94 -6.52 -14.29 -17.88
C LYS A 94 -6.94 -13.18 -16.91
N HIS A 95 -6.11 -12.17 -16.68
CA HIS A 95 -6.47 -10.99 -15.90
C HIS A 95 -6.10 -9.74 -16.69
N LYS A 96 -7.10 -9.02 -17.22
CA LYS A 96 -6.91 -7.89 -18.15
C LYS A 96 -6.81 -6.52 -17.46
N LYS A 97 -6.43 -6.47 -16.18
CA LYS A 97 -6.77 -5.33 -15.31
C LYS A 97 -5.60 -4.44 -14.91
N TRP A 98 -4.34 -4.84 -15.05
CA TRP A 98 -3.19 -4.05 -14.55
C TRP A 98 -2.49 -3.15 -15.60
N SER A 99 -2.87 -3.23 -16.88
CA SER A 99 -2.20 -2.63 -18.06
C SER A 99 -2.24 -1.08 -18.21
N ILE A 100 -2.12 -0.29 -17.15
CA ILE A 100 -2.12 1.20 -17.25
C ILE A 100 -0.75 1.84 -17.02
N PHE A 101 0.24 1.06 -16.60
CA PHE A 101 1.61 1.52 -16.42
C PHE A 101 2.39 1.13 -17.67
N ASP A 102 3.20 2.04 -18.19
CA ASP A 102 4.18 1.68 -19.21
C ASP A 102 5.35 0.88 -18.59
N ILE A 103 6.24 0.37 -19.45
CA ILE A 103 7.38 -0.45 -19.02
C ILE A 103 8.31 0.32 -18.05
N LYS A 104 8.53 1.62 -18.27
CA LYS A 104 9.39 2.43 -17.40
C LYS A 104 8.74 2.62 -16.03
N GLN A 105 7.44 2.91 -16.01
CA GLN A 105 6.66 3.04 -14.79
C GLN A 105 6.59 1.71 -14.01
N ALA A 106 6.40 0.60 -14.71
CA ALA A 106 6.39 -0.74 -14.10
C ALA A 106 7.73 -1.08 -13.43
N ASN A 107 8.85 -0.76 -14.09
CA ASN A 107 10.19 -0.93 -13.52
C ASN A 107 10.39 -0.01 -12.30
N ALA A 108 10.00 1.26 -12.40
CA ALA A 108 10.09 2.19 -11.29
C ALA A 108 9.26 1.75 -10.07
N ILE A 109 8.05 1.25 -10.28
CA ILE A 109 7.21 0.67 -9.21
C ILE A 109 7.90 -0.55 -8.60
N THR A 110 8.44 -1.43 -9.44
CA THR A 110 9.14 -2.63 -8.98
C THR A 110 10.35 -2.26 -8.12
N ASP A 111 11.13 -1.27 -8.54
CA ASP A 111 12.31 -0.80 -7.80
C ASP A 111 11.93 -0.09 -6.50
N TYR A 112 10.86 0.71 -6.50
CA TYR A 112 10.31 1.28 -5.27
C TYR A 112 9.89 0.19 -4.28
N LEU A 113 9.17 -0.84 -4.73
CA LEU A 113 8.71 -1.94 -3.87
C LEU A 113 9.87 -2.77 -3.31
N LYS A 114 10.95 -2.94 -4.07
CA LYS A 114 12.18 -3.60 -3.58
C LYS A 114 12.73 -2.89 -2.34
N ILE A 115 12.88 -1.56 -2.39
CA ILE A 115 13.50 -0.80 -1.29
C ILE A 115 12.52 -0.50 -0.15
N SER A 116 11.24 -0.29 -0.45
CA SER A 116 10.25 0.10 0.57
C SER A 116 9.72 -1.10 1.36
N LEU A 117 9.29 -2.16 0.68
CA LEU A 117 8.63 -3.31 1.29
C LEU A 117 9.55 -4.53 1.37
N PHE A 118 10.13 -4.97 0.25
CA PHE A 118 10.79 -6.27 0.18
C PHE A 118 12.12 -6.33 0.92
N GLN A 119 12.90 -5.24 0.92
CA GLN A 119 14.11 -5.16 1.72
C GLN A 119 13.81 -5.25 3.23
N HIS A 120 12.63 -4.80 3.66
CA HIS A 120 12.17 -4.80 5.05
C HIS A 120 11.19 -5.95 5.34
N TYR A 121 11.09 -6.96 4.47
CA TYR A 121 10.02 -7.97 4.56
C TYR A 121 9.96 -8.69 5.90
N LYS A 122 11.13 -9.02 6.48
CA LYS A 122 11.22 -9.63 7.81
C LYS A 122 10.68 -8.74 8.93
N LEU A 123 10.85 -7.43 8.82
CA LEU A 123 10.28 -6.48 9.78
C LEU A 123 8.75 -6.46 9.67
N TYR A 124 8.19 -6.47 8.47
CA TYR A 124 6.74 -6.55 8.29
C TYR A 124 6.17 -7.91 8.72
N GLU A 125 6.86 -9.02 8.45
CA GLU A 125 6.49 -10.33 9.00
C GLU A 125 6.48 -10.29 10.53
N PHE A 126 7.52 -9.76 11.16
CA PHE A 126 7.55 -9.56 12.61
C PHE A 126 6.40 -8.67 13.08
N LEU A 127 6.12 -7.57 12.40
CA LEU A 127 5.04 -6.65 12.76
C LEU A 127 3.65 -7.31 12.80
N PHE A 128 3.41 -8.27 11.89
CA PHE A 128 2.14 -8.97 11.78
C PHE A 128 2.07 -10.25 12.61
N TYR A 129 3.20 -10.92 12.84
CA TYR A 129 3.25 -12.28 13.40
C TYR A 129 4.06 -12.44 14.66
N SER A 130 4.81 -11.42 15.09
CA SER A 130 5.41 -11.47 16.42
C SER A 130 4.28 -11.62 17.42
N THR A 131 4.25 -12.74 18.13
CA THR A 131 3.57 -12.85 19.41
C THR A 131 4.16 -11.75 20.27
N ARG A 132 3.48 -10.61 20.40
CA ARG A 132 3.76 -9.74 21.53
C ARG A 132 3.45 -10.62 22.73
N GLU A 133 4.48 -10.92 23.52
CA GLU A 133 4.29 -11.37 24.89
C GLU A 133 3.17 -10.51 25.48
N GLU A 134 2.10 -11.18 25.88
CA GLU A 134 1.03 -10.63 26.67
C GLU A 134 1.63 -9.80 27.81
N ILE A 135 1.47 -8.49 27.75
CA ILE A 135 1.12 -7.77 28.98
C ILE A 135 -0.39 -7.61 28.88
N VAL A 136 -1.11 -8.61 29.39
CA VAL A 136 -2.56 -8.57 29.59
C VAL A 136 -2.88 -7.40 30.50
N ILE A 137 -3.42 -6.32 29.95
CA ILE A 137 -4.41 -5.48 30.66
C ILE A 137 -5.43 -4.97 29.63
N GLY A 138 -6.62 -5.59 29.62
CA GLY A 138 -7.86 -5.02 29.06
C GLY A 138 -8.11 -5.26 27.57
N ALA A 139 -9.06 -6.15 27.27
CA ALA A 139 -9.54 -6.49 25.93
C ALA A 139 -10.23 -5.31 25.22
N GLU A 140 -10.14 -5.27 23.88
CA GLU A 140 -11.26 -4.86 23.02
C GLU A 140 -11.08 -5.33 21.55
N ASP A 141 -12.20 -5.76 20.97
CA ASP A 141 -12.36 -6.51 19.71
C ASP A 141 -11.90 -5.80 18.43
N GLN A 142 -11.19 -6.53 17.57
CA GLN A 142 -10.83 -6.10 16.21
C GLN A 142 -11.91 -6.50 15.19
N ARG A 143 -12.65 -5.52 14.67
CA ARG A 143 -13.54 -5.72 13.50
C ARG A 143 -12.79 -5.55 12.17
N PRO A 144 -13.05 -6.38 11.15
CA PRO A 144 -12.38 -6.28 9.85
C PRO A 144 -12.89 -5.08 9.03
N LEU A 145 -11.97 -4.23 8.53
CA LEU A 145 -12.27 -3.21 7.53
C LEU A 145 -12.60 -3.87 6.19
N THR A 146 -13.76 -3.53 5.61
CA THR A 146 -14.27 -4.10 4.36
C THR A 146 -13.75 -3.34 3.13
N LYS A 147 -13.26 -4.11 2.15
CA LYS A 147 -12.58 -3.69 0.89
C LYS A 147 -13.32 -2.67 0.01
N LYS A 148 -14.60 -2.38 0.27
CA LYS A 148 -15.46 -1.55 -0.59
C LYS A 148 -15.24 -0.04 -0.36
N LYS A 149 -14.90 0.35 0.87
CA LYS A 149 -14.73 1.76 1.26
C LYS A 149 -13.44 2.39 0.75
N PHE A 150 -12.36 1.61 0.66
CA PHE A 150 -11.05 2.09 0.21
C PHE A 150 -11.06 2.63 -1.22
N LYS A 151 -11.80 1.97 -2.13
CA LYS A 151 -11.79 2.32 -3.56
C LYS A 151 -12.60 3.59 -3.89
N GLU A 152 -13.72 3.80 -3.21
CA GLU A 152 -14.59 4.97 -3.42
C GLU A 152 -13.99 6.24 -2.79
N ASP A 153 -13.34 6.10 -1.65
CA ASP A 153 -12.74 7.23 -0.92
C ASP A 153 -11.40 7.67 -1.53
N LEU A 154 -10.59 6.74 -2.07
CA LEU A 154 -9.34 7.09 -2.77
C LEU A 154 -9.61 7.92 -4.03
N ILE A 155 -10.69 7.60 -4.75
CA ILE A 155 -11.15 8.40 -5.90
C ILE A 155 -11.57 9.81 -5.44
N THR A 156 -12.18 9.95 -4.26
CA THR A 156 -12.59 11.25 -3.71
C THR A 156 -11.40 12.09 -3.26
N VAL A 157 -10.39 11.46 -2.64
CA VAL A 157 -9.11 12.09 -2.31
C VAL A 157 -8.39 12.56 -3.58
N CYS A 158 -8.36 11.76 -4.64
CA CYS A 158 -7.77 12.16 -5.92
C CYS A 158 -8.58 13.25 -6.65
N LYS A 159 -9.93 13.19 -6.63
CA LYS A 159 -10.80 14.14 -7.34
C LYS A 159 -10.93 15.51 -6.67
N SER A 160 -10.83 15.58 -5.34
CA SER A 160 -11.09 16.82 -4.59
C SER A 160 -10.05 17.93 -4.79
N LYS A 161 -8.97 17.71 -5.56
CA LYS A 161 -7.84 18.67 -5.65
C LYS A 161 -7.25 18.93 -7.05
N GLY A 162 -8.03 18.77 -8.12
CA GLY A 162 -7.61 19.27 -9.44
C GLY A 162 -6.44 18.48 -10.05
N LEU A 163 -6.61 17.16 -10.09
CA LEU A 163 -6.04 16.25 -11.08
C LEU A 163 -7.19 15.73 -11.94
#